data_AF-A0A7Z9S502-F1
#
_entry.id   AF-A0A7Z9S502-F1
#
_cell.length_a   1.000
_cell.length_b   1.000
_cell.length_c   1.000
_cell.angle_alpha   90.00
_cell.angle_beta   90.00
_cell.angle_gamma   90.00
#
_symmetry.space_group_name_H-M   'P 1'
#
loop_
_entity.id
_entity.type
_entity.pdbx_description
1 polymer ?
#
loop_
_entity_poly.entity_id
_entity_poly.type
_entity_poly.pdbx_seq_one_letter_code
_entity_poly.pdbx_strand_id
1 'polypeptide(L)' 'MAIDVKGLVEADQGLLSRHEGFDPDLNAWASDFKISESNHRSFDRRRDQLMAAESWTDLQGPPVSTKI' A
#
# COMPACT_ATOMS: atom_id res chain seq x y z
N MET A 1 29.15 19.82 -10.54
CA MET A 1 27.92 19.88 -9.73
C MET A 1 27.37 18.46 -9.65
N ALA A 2 27.46 17.81 -8.50
CA ALA A 2 26.94 16.44 -8.32
C ALA A 2 25.47 16.54 -7.91
N ILE A 3 24.58 15.90 -8.67
CA ILE A 3 23.16 15.83 -8.33
C ILE A 3 23.02 14.79 -7.23
N ASP A 4 22.43 15.17 -6.09
CA ASP A 4 22.09 14.21 -5.03
C ASP A 4 20.89 13.36 -5.47
N VAL A 5 21.20 12.25 -6.12
CA VAL A 5 20.23 11.28 -6.62
C VAL A 5 19.41 10.68 -5.47
N LYS A 6 19.99 10.55 -4.26
CA LYS A 6 19.30 9.95 -3.12
C LYS A 6 18.20 10.87 -2.61
N GLY A 7 18.48 12.16 -2.46
CA GLY A 7 17.48 13.16 -2.08
C GLY A 7 16.32 13.27 -3.09
N LEU A 8 16.61 13.12 -4.38
CA LEU A 8 15.59 13.08 -5.44
C LEU A 8 14.70 11.83 -5.36
N VAL A 9 15.28 10.66 -5.10
CA VAL A 9 14.52 9.41 -4.96
C VAL A 9 13.65 9.44 -3.70
N GLU A 10 14.16 9.92 -2.57
CA GLU A 10 13.38 10.03 -1.34
C GLU A 10 12.24 11.04 -1.46
N ALA A 11 12.47 12.17 -2.15
CA ALA A 11 11.42 13.15 -2.45
C ALA A 11 10.34 12.57 -3.38
N ASP A 12 10.72 11.81 -4.40
CA ASP A 12 9.79 11.13 -5.32
C ASP A 12 8.98 10.02 -4.63
N GLN A 13 9.61 9.21 -3.77
CA GLN A 13 8.91 8.23 -2.94
C GLN A 13 7.93 8.89 -1.95
N GLY A 14 8.31 10.05 -1.40
CA GLY A 14 7.43 10.87 -0.57
C GLY A 14 6.28 11.53 -1.34
N LEU A 15 6.39 11.69 -2.65
CA LEU A 15 5.33 12.17 -3.53
C LEU A 15 4.39 11.03 -3.96
N LEU A 16 4.95 9.89 -4.38
CA LEU A 16 4.19 8.70 -4.78
C LEU A 16 3.35 8.14 -3.61
N SER A 17 3.88 8.13 -2.39
CA SER A 17 3.15 7.70 -1.19
C SER A 17 2.04 8.65 -0.74
N ARG A 18 2.10 9.95 -1.10
CA ARG A 18 1.02 10.93 -0.82
C ARG A 18 -0.19 10.76 -1.72
N HIS A 19 -0.04 10.02 -2.81
CA HIS A 19 -1.07 9.73 -3.78
C HIS A 19 -1.59 8.29 -3.65
N GLU A 20 -1.32 7.62 -2.53
CA GLU A 20 -1.85 6.29 -2.21
C GLU A 20 -2.61 6.35 -0.88
N GLY A 21 -3.85 5.88 -0.85
CA GLY A 21 -4.69 5.93 0.34
C GLY A 21 -5.86 4.95 0.29
N PHE A 22 -6.46 4.68 1.43
CA PHE A 22 -7.71 3.92 1.49
C PHE A 22 -8.89 4.85 1.22
N ASP A 23 -9.63 4.56 0.15
CA ASP A 23 -10.87 5.24 -0.21
C ASP A 23 -12.04 4.46 0.44
N PRO A 24 -12.74 5.06 1.43
CA PRO A 24 -13.85 4.40 2.11
C PRO A 24 -15.10 4.25 1.24
N ASP A 25 -15.31 5.11 0.24
CA ASP A 25 -16.46 5.02 -0.66
C ASP A 25 -16.28 3.85 -1.64
N LEU A 26 -15.03 3.58 -2.04
CA LEU A 26 -14.66 2.39 -2.81
C LEU A 26 -14.40 1.16 -1.94
N ASN A 27 -14.27 1.34 -0.62
CA ASN A 27 -13.81 0.35 0.34
C ASN A 27 -12.54 -0.38 -0.11
N ALA A 28 -11.59 0.38 -0.68
CA ALA A 28 -10.40 -0.15 -1.33
C ALA A 28 -9.21 0.81 -1.22
N TRP A 29 -8.00 0.28 -1.38
CA TRP A 29 -6.82 1.14 -1.63
C TRP A 29 -6.91 1.70 -3.05
N ALA A 30 -6.69 3.00 -3.18
CA ALA A 30 -6.75 3.74 -4.42
C ALA A 30 -5.52 4.66 -4.53
N SER A 31 -5.21 5.02 -5.77
CA SER A 31 -4.17 6.00 -6.06
C SER A 31 -4.73 7.18 -6.84
N ASP A 32 -4.24 8.38 -6.56
CA ASP A 32 -4.59 9.58 -7.33
C ASP A 32 -4.05 9.53 -8.77
N PHE A 33 -3.10 8.62 -9.05
CA PHE A 33 -2.55 8.40 -10.38
C PHE A 33 -3.39 7.40 -11.19
N LYS A 34 -3.53 7.68 -12.49
CA LYS A 34 -4.21 6.79 -13.44
C LYS A 34 -3.49 5.46 -13.65
N ILE A 35 -2.19 5.40 -13.39
CA ILE A 35 -1.37 4.20 -13.44
C ILE A 35 -0.64 4.11 -12.11
N SER A 36 -0.93 3.06 -11.33
CA SER A 36 -0.26 2.77 -10.06
C SER A 36 -0.17 1.26 -9.86
N GLU A 37 1.01 0.81 -9.45
CA GLU A 37 1.26 -0.58 -9.07
C GLU A 37 0.84 -0.87 -7.61
N SER A 38 0.34 0.11 -6.85
CA SER A 38 -0.02 -0.11 -5.45
C SER A 38 -1.12 -1.14 -5.27
N ASN A 39 -2.14 -1.05 -6.12
CA ASN A 39 -3.27 -1.98 -6.08
C ASN A 39 -2.82 -3.38 -6.46
N HIS A 40 -1.94 -3.50 -7.46
CA HIS A 40 -1.31 -4.77 -7.83
C HIS A 40 -0.48 -5.34 -6.67
N ARG A 41 0.42 -4.55 -6.08
CA ARG A 41 1.23 -4.98 -4.92
C ARG A 41 0.38 -5.40 -3.72
N SER A 42 -0.69 -4.67 -3.42
CA SER A 42 -1.58 -4.98 -2.31
C SER A 42 -2.45 -6.21 -2.58
N PHE A 43 -2.90 -6.38 -3.83
CA PHE A 43 -3.59 -7.59 -4.27
C PHE A 43 -2.68 -8.82 -4.21
N ASP A 44 -1.49 -8.77 -4.82
CA ASP A 44 -0.56 -9.89 -4.85
C ASP A 44 -0.10 -10.27 -3.45
N ARG A 45 0.22 -9.29 -2.58
CA ARG A 45 0.53 -9.55 -1.17
C ARG A 45 -0.61 -10.25 -0.45
N ARG A 46 -1.86 -9.82 -0.69
CA ARG A 46 -3.03 -10.44 -0.05
C ARG A 46 -3.26 -11.85 -0.58
N ARG A 47 -3.05 -12.08 -1.88
CA ARG A 47 -3.10 -13.41 -2.50
C ARG A 47 -2.04 -14.32 -1.88
N ASP A 48 -0.80 -13.87 -1.76
CA ASP A 48 0.28 -14.69 -1.21
C ASP A 48 0.01 -15.06 0.26
N GLN A 49 -0.55 -14.15 1.05
CA GLN A 49 -1.04 -14.45 2.42
C GLN A 49 -2.15 -15.50 2.43
N LEU A 50 -3.12 -15.38 1.52
CA LEU A 50 -4.22 -16.35 1.38
C LEU A 50 -3.69 -17.74 1.05
N MET A 51 -2.71 -17.84 0.14
CA MET A 51 -2.14 -19.13 -0.28
C MET A 51 -1.23 -19.74 0.79
N ALA A 52 -0.71 -18.95 1.73
CA ALA A 52 0.14 -19.40 2.83
C ALA A 52 -0.62 -19.76 4.11
N ALA A 53 -1.88 -19.33 4.25
CA ALA A 53 -2.66 -19.56 5.47
C ALA A 53 -3.25 -20.97 5.53
N GLU A 54 -3.26 -21.55 6.74
CA GLU A 54 -3.91 -22.84 7.01
C GLU A 54 -5.40 -22.67 7.33
N SER A 55 -5.79 -21.48 7.79
CA SER A 55 -7.17 -21.16 8.16
C SER A 55 -7.52 -19.68 7.89
N TRP A 56 -8.83 -19.39 7.87
CA TRP A 56 -9.33 -18.01 7.73
C TRP A 56 -8.96 -17.10 8.90
N THR A 57 -8.70 -17.67 10.08
CA THR A 57 -8.31 -16.89 11.27
C THR A 57 -6.91 -16.30 11.11
N ASP A 58 -6.02 -16.99 10.42
CA ASP A 58 -4.63 -16.55 10.18
C ASP A 58 -4.55 -15.32 9.25
N LEU A 59 -5.65 -15.04 8.56
CA LEU A 59 -5.78 -13.94 7.61
C LEU A 59 -6.33 -12.65 8.21
N GLN A 60 -6.71 -12.67 9.49
CA GLN A 60 -7.11 -11.45 10.20
C GLN A 60 -5.85 -10.68 10.58
N GLY A 61 -5.66 -9.51 9.95
CA GLY A 61 -4.57 -8.60 10.31
C GLY A 61 -4.64 -8.20 11.80
N PRO A 62 -3.57 -7.61 12.36
CA PRO A 62 -3.61 -7.14 13.74
C PRO A 62 -4.85 -6.26 13.95
N PRO A 63 -5.57 -6.41 15.08
CA PRO A 63 -6.77 -5.62 15.33
C PRO A 63 -6.43 -4.15 15.12
N VAL A 64 -7.17 -3.50 14.22
CA VAL A 64 -7.00 -2.08 13.94
C VAL A 64 -7.16 -1.37 15.28
N SER A 65 -6.09 -0.73 15.76
CA SER A 65 -6.16 0.11 16.95
C SER A 65 -7.05 1.30 16.58
N THR A 66 -8.35 1.15 16.79
CA THR A 66 -9.31 2.24 16.75
C THR A 66 -8.94 3.14 17.93
N LYS A 67 -8.06 4.11 17.71
CA LYS A 67 -7.92 5.22 18.64
C LYS A 67 -9.26 5.97 18.63
N ILE A 68 -9.98 5.83 19.74
CA ILE A 68 -11.11 6.67 20.16
C ILE A 68 -10.55 8.02 20.60
#